data_AF-A0A161DG45-F1
#
_entry.id   AF-A0A161DG45-F1
#
_cell.length_a   1.000
_cell.length_b   1.000
_cell.length_c   1.000
_cell.angle_alpha   90.00
_cell.angle_beta   90.00
_cell.angle_gamma   90.00
#
_symmetry.space_group_name_H-M   'P 1'
#
loop_
_entity.id
_entity.type
_entity.pdbx_description
1 polymer ?
#
loop_
_entity_poly.entity_id
_entity_poly.type
_entity_poly.pdbx_seq_one_letter_code
_entity_poly.pdbx_strand_id
1 'polypeptide(L)'
;WIPSNIWVGVGQMTKKDVVFPLAPVYEKAGIDYKQAKAVSIHPDGKADSDQSYITIESTKEGEQGQTEELTYDYLVNATGPKLNFDATEGLGNGKGELGKNTVSVCTADHAVHANLELQQIFDKAKKGERQKILVGTGHGMCTCQGAAFEYIFNIEHEARKAGVRDMLDIKWISNEAFLGDFGMGGLHMKVGGYAVSSKLFAESLYAERNVEWIIGAHVNKVEEGKIHYELLDGSMGEEEFDFAML
;
A
#
# COMPACT_ATOMS: atom_id res chain seq x y z
N TRP A 1 -0.85 -0.41 13.44
CA TRP A 1 -1.96 -1.20 12.91
C TRP A 1 -2.10 -0.91 11.43
N ILE A 2 -1.54 -1.78 10.58
CA ILE A 2 -1.40 -1.55 9.13
C ILE A 2 -2.74 -1.30 8.41
N PRO A 3 -3.84 -2.02 8.71
CA PRO A 3 -5.12 -1.79 8.03
C PRO A 3 -5.66 -0.36 8.17
N SER A 4 -5.31 0.36 9.24
CA SER A 4 -5.78 1.74 9.43
C SER A 4 -5.02 2.79 8.63
N ASN A 5 -3.94 2.43 7.92
CA ASN A 5 -3.16 3.41 7.15
C ASN A 5 -4.00 4.08 6.05
N ILE A 6 -4.95 3.38 5.44
CA ILE A 6 -5.90 3.96 4.47
C ILE A 6 -6.77 5.07 5.07
N TRP A 7 -7.09 4.99 6.36
CA TRP A 7 -7.85 6.02 7.09
C TRP A 7 -6.97 7.22 7.46
N VAL A 8 -5.68 6.96 7.74
CA VAL A 8 -4.66 8.01 7.87
C VAL A 8 -4.48 8.74 6.55
N GLY A 9 -4.44 8.01 5.43
CA GLY A 9 -4.28 8.56 4.07
C GLY A 9 -5.38 9.54 3.66
N VAL A 10 -6.59 9.41 4.21
CA VAL A 10 -7.68 10.37 3.98
C VAL A 10 -7.90 11.34 5.15
N GLY A 11 -7.09 11.27 6.21
CA GLY A 11 -7.11 12.22 7.33
C GLY A 11 -8.20 11.97 8.35
N GLN A 12 -8.83 10.78 8.33
CA GLN A 12 -9.81 10.35 9.33
C GLN A 12 -9.14 9.81 10.62
N MET A 13 -7.86 9.43 10.52
CA MET A 13 -7.02 9.04 11.66
C MET A 13 -5.66 9.75 11.58
N THR A 14 -4.98 9.87 12.72
CA THR A 14 -3.60 10.36 12.77
C THR A 14 -2.61 9.20 12.88
N LYS A 15 -1.33 9.46 12.57
CA LYS A 15 -0.24 8.47 12.77
C LYS A 15 -0.23 7.93 14.20
N LYS A 16 -0.49 8.78 15.20
CA LYS A 16 -0.47 8.41 16.62
C LYS A 16 -1.59 7.42 16.99
N ASP A 17 -2.70 7.44 16.28
CA ASP A 17 -3.82 6.52 16.52
C ASP A 17 -3.53 5.10 16.04
N VAL A 18 -2.53 4.93 15.16
CA VAL A 18 -2.22 3.65 14.51
C VAL A 18 -0.85 3.09 14.89
N VAL A 19 -0.07 3.78 15.72
CA VAL A 19 1.24 3.30 16.20
C VAL A 19 1.31 3.31 17.72
N PHE A 20 2.07 2.39 18.30
CA PHE A 20 2.33 2.35 19.74
C PHE A 20 3.73 1.77 20.00
N PRO A 21 4.38 2.12 21.13
CA PRO A 21 5.69 1.59 21.47
C PRO A 21 5.60 0.10 21.85
N LEU A 22 6.45 -0.73 21.23
CA LEU A 22 6.45 -2.18 21.42
C LEU A 22 7.12 -2.61 22.74
N ALA A 23 8.24 -1.97 23.11
CA ALA A 23 9.03 -2.34 24.27
C ALA A 23 8.21 -2.54 25.58
N PRO A 24 7.37 -1.58 26.03
CA PRO A 24 6.60 -1.76 27.26
C PRO A 24 5.55 -2.89 27.17
N VAL A 25 5.06 -3.20 25.96
CA VAL A 25 4.09 -4.28 25.75
C VAL A 25 4.76 -5.64 25.90
N TYR A 26 5.92 -5.82 25.26
CA TYR A 26 6.68 -7.07 25.35
C TYR A 26 7.27 -7.31 26.74
N GLU A 27 7.75 -6.24 27.41
CA GLU A 27 8.24 -6.32 28.79
C GLU A 27 7.15 -6.85 29.74
N LYS A 28 5.92 -6.32 29.64
CA LYS A 28 4.78 -6.79 30.44
C LYS A 28 4.43 -8.27 30.18
N ALA A 29 4.71 -8.76 28.98
CA ALA A 29 4.50 -10.15 28.60
C ALA A 29 5.69 -11.07 28.95
N GLY A 30 6.79 -10.54 29.49
CA GLY A 30 8.00 -11.30 29.78
C GLY A 30 8.77 -11.76 28.54
N ILE A 31 8.65 -11.01 27.43
CA ILE A 31 9.30 -11.31 26.15
C ILE A 31 10.49 -10.37 25.98
N ASP A 32 11.68 -10.91 25.71
CA ASP A 32 12.85 -10.11 25.35
C ASP A 32 12.62 -9.42 24.00
N TYR A 33 12.80 -8.10 23.98
CA TYR A 33 12.54 -7.26 22.82
C TYR A 33 13.82 -6.53 22.40
N LYS A 34 14.28 -6.82 21.18
CA LYS A 34 15.44 -6.18 20.55
C LYS A 34 14.97 -5.21 19.46
N GLN A 35 15.24 -3.92 19.65
CA GLN A 35 15.00 -2.87 18.63
C GLN A 35 16.12 -2.91 17.57
N ALA A 36 16.06 -3.88 16.67
CA ALA A 36 17.12 -4.16 15.71
C ALA A 36 16.59 -4.69 14.37
N LYS A 37 17.41 -4.59 13.33
CA LYS A 37 17.20 -5.20 12.01
C LYS A 37 17.93 -6.54 11.97
N ALA A 38 17.24 -7.63 11.63
CA ALA A 38 17.90 -8.89 11.31
C ALA A 38 18.57 -8.80 9.93
N VAL A 39 19.88 -9.05 9.87
CA VAL A 39 20.68 -8.92 8.63
C VAL A 39 20.99 -10.25 7.97
N SER A 40 21.10 -11.33 8.74
CA SER A 40 21.35 -12.68 8.22
C SER A 40 20.78 -13.76 9.13
N ILE A 41 20.45 -14.91 8.53
CA ILE A 41 19.97 -16.12 9.21
C ILE A 41 20.97 -17.24 8.89
N HIS A 42 21.45 -17.92 9.93
CA HIS A 42 22.45 -18.98 9.85
C HIS A 42 21.89 -20.26 10.50
N PRO A 43 21.08 -21.04 9.77
CA PRO A 43 20.42 -22.21 10.33
C PRO A 43 21.39 -23.34 10.68
N ASP A 44 22.48 -23.49 9.93
CA ASP A 44 23.47 -24.56 10.13
C ASP A 44 24.64 -24.12 11.05
N GLY A 45 24.51 -22.97 11.69
CA GLY A 45 25.56 -22.43 12.56
C GLY A 45 26.81 -21.95 11.81
N LYS A 46 27.98 -22.29 12.35
CA LYS A 46 29.31 -21.86 11.90
C LYS A 46 30.23 -23.06 11.70
N ALA A 47 31.43 -22.82 11.16
CA ALA A 47 32.41 -23.87 10.93
C ALA A 47 32.79 -24.69 12.18
N ASP A 48 32.63 -24.12 13.37
CA ASP A 48 33.00 -24.67 14.66
C ASP A 48 31.80 -24.97 15.59
N SER A 49 30.56 -24.77 15.13
CA SER A 49 29.36 -25.02 15.93
C SER A 49 28.13 -25.21 15.04
N ASP A 50 27.37 -26.27 15.27
CA ASP A 50 26.09 -26.53 14.58
C ASP A 50 24.93 -25.68 15.14
N GLN A 51 25.20 -24.77 16.08
CA GLN A 51 24.16 -23.97 16.73
C GLN A 51 23.65 -22.84 15.80
N SER A 52 22.35 -22.87 15.50
CA SER A 52 21.69 -21.86 14.67
C SER A 52 21.71 -20.47 15.32
N TYR A 53 21.90 -19.43 14.51
CA TYR A 53 21.87 -18.04 14.97
C TYR A 53 21.39 -17.06 13.89
N ILE A 54 20.98 -15.87 14.33
CA ILE A 54 20.79 -14.71 13.47
C ILE A 54 21.82 -13.63 13.80
N THR A 55 22.18 -12.82 12.82
CA THR A 55 22.88 -11.56 13.09
C THR A 55 21.86 -10.43 13.05
N ILE A 56 21.89 -9.57 14.06
CA ILE A 56 21.06 -8.36 14.13
C ILE A 56 21.95 -7.12 14.17
N GLU A 57 21.42 -6.01 13.69
CA GLU A 57 22.03 -4.69 13.75
C GLU A 57 21.08 -3.74 14.49
N SER A 58 21.54 -3.14 15.58
CA SER A 58 20.71 -2.27 16.40
C SER A 58 20.21 -1.06 15.61
N THR A 59 18.93 -0.76 15.79
CA THR A 59 18.24 0.43 15.22
C THR A 59 17.86 1.42 16.32
N LYS A 60 18.19 1.10 17.57
CA LYS A 60 17.91 1.94 18.73
C LYS A 60 18.75 3.20 18.68
N GLU A 61 18.14 4.32 19.07
CA GLU A 61 18.83 5.59 19.15
C GLU A 61 20.03 5.53 20.11
N GLY A 62 21.21 5.92 19.64
CA GLY A 62 22.47 5.89 20.39
C GLY A 62 23.25 4.58 20.25
N GLU A 63 22.67 3.55 19.63
CA GLU A 63 23.30 2.22 19.45
C GLU A 63 23.30 1.79 17.98
N GLN A 64 22.96 2.68 17.03
CA GLN A 64 22.79 2.31 15.63
C GLN A 64 24.06 1.68 15.04
N GLY A 65 23.88 0.59 14.30
CA GLY A 65 24.98 -0.12 13.64
C GLY A 65 25.72 -1.13 14.51
N GLN A 66 25.44 -1.21 15.81
CA GLN A 66 26.01 -2.26 16.65
C GLN A 66 25.43 -3.63 16.26
N THR A 67 26.31 -4.61 16.07
CA THR A 67 25.92 -5.96 15.66
C THR A 67 25.93 -6.93 16.83
N GLU A 68 24.95 -7.83 16.86
CA GLU A 68 24.81 -8.88 17.87
C GLU A 68 24.43 -10.19 17.16
N GLU A 69 24.98 -11.32 17.63
CA GLU A 69 24.56 -12.65 17.21
C GLU A 69 23.64 -13.25 18.26
N LEU A 70 22.46 -13.71 17.82
CA LEU A 70 21.46 -14.34 18.69
C LEU A 70 21.24 -15.78 18.26
N THR A 71 21.57 -16.72 19.13
CA THR A 71 21.30 -18.14 18.92
C THR A 71 19.83 -18.47 19.13
N TYR A 72 19.30 -19.45 18.41
CA TYR A 72 17.90 -19.89 18.56
C TYR A 72 17.75 -21.40 18.38
N ASP A 73 16.73 -21.98 19.00
CA ASP A 73 16.27 -23.35 18.70
C ASP A 73 15.22 -23.37 17.60
N TYR A 74 14.36 -22.35 17.57
CA TYR A 74 13.31 -22.17 16.57
C TYR A 74 13.29 -20.72 16.07
N LEU A 75 13.08 -20.55 14.76
CA LEU A 75 12.97 -19.24 14.13
C LEU A 75 11.61 -19.07 13.43
N VAL A 76 10.88 -18.02 13.81
CA VAL A 76 9.67 -17.58 13.10
C VAL A 76 10.02 -16.33 12.30
N ASN A 77 10.07 -16.44 10.97
CA ASN A 77 10.29 -15.30 10.09
C ASN A 77 8.95 -14.60 9.76
N ALA A 78 8.72 -13.46 10.41
CA ALA A 78 7.51 -12.64 10.24
C ALA A 78 7.84 -11.19 9.84
N THR A 79 8.83 -11.00 8.95
CA THR A 79 9.34 -9.68 8.54
C THR A 79 8.39 -8.86 7.66
N GLY A 80 7.30 -9.46 7.19
CA GLY A 80 6.32 -8.79 6.32
C GLY A 80 6.86 -8.56 4.90
N PRO A 81 6.19 -7.71 4.09
CA PRO A 81 6.58 -7.47 2.71
C PRO A 81 7.74 -6.47 2.61
N LYS A 82 8.69 -6.74 1.71
CA LYS A 82 9.56 -5.70 1.15
C LYS A 82 8.80 -4.99 0.04
N LEU A 83 8.51 -3.70 0.22
CA LEU A 83 7.85 -2.89 -0.80
C LEU A 83 8.81 -2.66 -1.98
N ASN A 84 8.51 -3.25 -3.13
CA ASN A 84 9.41 -3.26 -4.29
C ASN A 84 9.01 -2.19 -5.31
N PHE A 85 9.06 -0.92 -4.91
CA PHE A 85 8.69 0.20 -5.80
C PHE A 85 9.57 0.28 -7.05
N ASP A 86 10.84 -0.12 -6.94
CA ASP A 86 11.79 -0.15 -8.06
C ASP A 86 11.49 -1.24 -9.09
N ALA A 87 10.49 -2.11 -8.86
CA ALA A 87 10.01 -3.04 -9.88
C ALA A 87 9.37 -2.31 -11.07
N THR A 88 8.88 -1.08 -10.85
CA THR A 88 8.26 -0.23 -11.87
C THR A 88 9.11 1.02 -12.04
N GLU A 89 9.53 1.31 -13.28
CA GLU A 89 10.36 2.47 -13.57
C GLU A 89 9.66 3.76 -13.10
N GLY A 90 10.35 4.58 -12.31
CA GLY A 90 9.83 5.86 -11.83
C GLY A 90 8.78 5.79 -10.72
N LEU A 91 8.32 4.59 -10.33
CA LEU A 91 7.50 4.40 -9.12
C LEU A 91 8.38 4.44 -7.86
N GLY A 92 9.56 3.82 -7.92
CA GLY A 92 10.58 3.88 -6.87
C GLY A 92 11.67 4.92 -7.11
N ASN A 93 12.52 5.14 -6.11
CA ASN A 93 13.65 6.07 -6.18
C ASN A 93 14.99 5.43 -6.57
N GLY A 94 14.99 4.15 -6.96
CA GLY A 94 16.19 3.36 -7.28
C GLY A 94 16.96 2.85 -6.05
N LYS A 95 16.43 3.07 -4.84
CA LYS A 95 17.01 2.63 -3.55
C LYS A 95 16.03 1.79 -2.74
N GLY A 96 14.95 1.32 -3.35
CA GLY A 96 13.89 0.50 -2.74
C GLY A 96 12.83 1.29 -1.98
N GLU A 97 12.82 2.63 -2.10
CA GLU A 97 11.79 3.48 -1.48
C GLU A 97 10.88 4.09 -2.54
N LEU A 98 9.75 4.62 -2.11
CA LEU A 98 8.79 5.28 -2.98
C LEU A 98 9.42 6.51 -3.66
N GLY A 99 9.17 6.68 -4.95
CA GLY A 99 9.53 7.86 -5.71
C GLY A 99 8.65 9.08 -5.36
N LYS A 100 8.84 10.18 -6.08
CA LYS A 100 8.11 11.44 -5.85
C LYS A 100 6.81 11.60 -6.64
N ASN A 101 6.58 10.75 -7.63
CA ASN A 101 5.52 10.94 -8.62
C ASN A 101 4.15 10.44 -8.13
N THR A 102 4.13 9.58 -7.11
CA THR A 102 2.92 8.93 -6.58
C THR A 102 2.99 8.89 -5.05
N VAL A 103 1.89 8.50 -4.43
CA VAL A 103 1.81 8.24 -2.98
C VAL A 103 1.51 6.76 -2.72
N SER A 104 1.68 6.33 -1.47
CA SER A 104 1.38 4.97 -1.02
C SER A 104 0.69 5.01 0.34
N VAL A 105 0.00 3.94 0.71
CA VAL A 105 -0.62 3.78 2.04
C VAL A 105 -0.13 2.52 2.77
N CYS A 106 0.95 1.89 2.28
CA CYS A 106 1.49 0.66 2.85
C CYS A 106 2.13 0.86 4.23
N THR A 107 2.63 2.06 4.52
CA THR A 107 3.21 2.43 5.82
C THR A 107 2.49 3.66 6.39
N ALA A 108 2.57 3.85 7.70
CA ALA A 108 1.96 5.01 8.35
C ALA A 108 2.58 6.34 7.85
N ASP A 109 3.87 6.34 7.52
CA ASP A 109 4.55 7.52 6.97
C ASP A 109 4.11 7.80 5.53
N HIS A 110 3.98 6.78 4.69
CA HIS A 110 3.43 6.97 3.34
C HIS A 110 1.99 7.49 3.41
N ALA A 111 1.17 6.97 4.34
CA ALA A 111 -0.20 7.42 4.51
C ALA A 111 -0.30 8.89 4.95
N VAL A 112 0.56 9.35 5.85
CA VAL A 112 0.61 10.79 6.22
C VAL A 112 0.93 11.65 4.99
N HIS A 113 1.90 11.23 4.18
CA HIS A 113 2.24 11.92 2.93
C HIS A 113 1.08 11.88 1.92
N ALA A 114 0.41 10.73 1.77
CA ALA A 114 -0.75 10.59 0.90
C ALA A 114 -1.88 11.56 1.30
N ASN A 115 -2.10 11.76 2.61
CA ASN A 115 -3.07 12.73 3.08
C ASN A 115 -2.69 14.17 2.73
N LEU A 116 -1.42 14.54 2.95
CA LEU A 116 -0.91 15.87 2.62
C LEU A 116 -1.18 16.19 1.14
N GLU A 117 -0.82 15.29 0.25
CA GLU A 117 -1.01 15.45 -1.20
C GLU A 117 -2.50 15.49 -1.57
N LEU A 118 -3.32 14.61 -0.97
CA LEU A 118 -4.76 14.58 -1.22
C LEU A 118 -5.46 15.89 -0.81
N GLN A 119 -5.05 16.51 0.30
CA GLN A 119 -5.63 17.80 0.71
C GLN A 119 -5.32 18.91 -0.31
N GLN A 120 -4.13 18.89 -0.94
CA GLN A 120 -3.78 19.85 -1.99
C GLN A 120 -4.68 19.69 -3.22
N ILE A 121 -5.01 18.45 -3.60
CA ILE A 121 -5.97 18.15 -4.68
C ILE A 121 -7.35 18.70 -4.35
N PHE A 122 -7.83 18.48 -3.12
CA PHE A 122 -9.12 19.00 -2.69
C PHE A 122 -9.14 20.53 -2.68
N ASP A 123 -8.04 21.18 -2.31
CA ASP A 123 -7.95 22.64 -2.32
C ASP A 123 -7.92 23.23 -3.74
N LYS A 124 -7.31 22.55 -4.72
CA LYS A 124 -7.42 22.90 -6.15
C LYS A 124 -8.86 22.70 -6.64
N ALA A 125 -9.48 21.58 -6.30
CA ALA A 125 -10.86 21.29 -6.68
C ALA A 125 -11.86 22.32 -6.12
N LYS A 126 -11.69 22.79 -4.88
CA LYS A 126 -12.48 23.89 -4.28
C LYS A 126 -12.34 25.21 -5.04
N LYS A 127 -11.22 25.43 -5.73
CA LYS A 127 -10.97 26.62 -6.57
C LYS A 127 -11.55 26.49 -7.97
N GLY A 128 -12.20 25.37 -8.29
CA GLY A 128 -12.78 25.11 -9.61
C GLY A 128 -11.82 24.47 -10.61
N GLU A 129 -10.65 24.00 -10.17
CA GLU A 129 -9.72 23.23 -11.00
C GLU A 129 -10.14 21.76 -10.97
N ARG A 130 -10.59 21.19 -12.10
CA ARG A 130 -10.91 19.75 -12.19
C ARG A 130 -9.62 18.94 -11.99
N GLN A 131 -9.68 17.87 -11.23
CA GLN A 131 -8.52 17.05 -10.88
C GLN A 131 -8.73 15.59 -11.28
N LYS A 132 -7.67 14.94 -11.77
CA LYS A 132 -7.64 13.51 -12.11
C LYS A 132 -7.02 12.71 -10.96
N ILE A 133 -7.75 11.73 -10.45
CA ILE A 133 -7.31 10.84 -9.38
C ILE A 133 -7.21 9.42 -9.92
N LEU A 134 -6.03 8.82 -9.79
CA LEU A 134 -5.78 7.44 -10.17
C LEU A 134 -5.40 6.62 -8.93
N VAL A 135 -6.12 5.54 -8.65
CA VAL A 135 -5.81 4.68 -7.50
C VAL A 135 -5.77 3.23 -7.96
N GLY A 136 -4.81 2.46 -7.47
CA GLY A 136 -4.65 1.12 -8.01
C GLY A 136 -3.43 0.37 -7.55
N THR A 137 -2.97 -0.53 -8.42
CA THR A 137 -1.73 -1.30 -8.24
C THR A 137 -0.62 -0.76 -9.13
N GLY A 138 0.54 -0.44 -8.55
CA GLY A 138 1.70 0.05 -9.29
C GLY A 138 2.52 -0.98 -10.09
N HIS A 139 2.19 -2.27 -10.03
CA HIS A 139 2.86 -3.33 -10.80
C HIS A 139 1.94 -4.54 -11.01
N GLY A 140 2.14 -5.27 -12.10
CA GLY A 140 1.39 -6.50 -12.43
C GLY A 140 1.50 -7.66 -11.43
N MET A 141 2.36 -7.56 -10.42
CA MET A 141 2.59 -8.60 -9.39
C MET A 141 2.10 -8.16 -8.00
N CYS A 142 1.41 -7.03 -7.91
CA CYS A 142 0.81 -6.58 -6.65
C CYS A 142 -0.27 -7.58 -6.19
N THR A 143 -0.38 -7.75 -4.87
CA THR A 143 -1.26 -8.76 -4.23
C THR A 143 -2.19 -8.19 -3.16
N CYS A 144 -2.22 -6.86 -2.98
CA CYS A 144 -2.99 -6.19 -1.92
C CYS A 144 -4.00 -5.17 -2.49
N GLN A 145 -4.84 -5.62 -3.42
CA GLN A 145 -5.85 -4.80 -4.10
C GLN A 145 -6.91 -4.26 -3.12
N GLY A 146 -7.24 -5.02 -2.08
CA GLY A 146 -8.27 -4.64 -1.10
C GLY A 146 -7.99 -3.30 -0.41
N ALA A 147 -6.73 -3.00 -0.09
CA ALA A 147 -6.36 -1.72 0.52
C ALA A 147 -6.57 -0.54 -0.44
N ALA A 148 -6.20 -0.72 -1.71
CA ALA A 148 -6.40 0.30 -2.74
C ALA A 148 -7.91 0.49 -3.05
N PHE A 149 -8.68 -0.61 -3.08
CA PHE A 149 -10.14 -0.57 -3.20
C PHE A 149 -10.79 0.21 -2.06
N GLU A 150 -10.42 -0.03 -0.81
CA GLU A 150 -10.98 0.75 0.30
C GLU A 150 -10.54 2.22 0.23
N TYR A 151 -9.28 2.46 -0.16
CA TYR A 151 -8.74 3.81 -0.23
C TYR A 151 -9.41 4.69 -1.31
N ILE A 152 -9.66 4.16 -2.52
CA ILE A 152 -10.33 4.94 -3.59
C ILE A 152 -11.74 5.36 -3.18
N PHE A 153 -12.48 4.50 -2.45
CA PHE A 153 -13.80 4.85 -1.94
C PHE A 153 -13.76 5.74 -0.70
N ASN A 154 -12.71 5.67 0.12
CA ASN A 154 -12.49 6.65 1.17
C ASN A 154 -12.22 8.05 0.58
N ILE A 155 -11.41 8.15 -0.48
CA ILE A 155 -11.22 9.41 -1.22
C ILE A 155 -12.56 9.92 -1.77
N GLU A 156 -13.32 9.05 -2.42
CA GLU A 156 -14.64 9.36 -2.98
C GLU A 156 -15.60 9.92 -1.91
N HIS A 157 -15.65 9.26 -0.75
CA HIS A 157 -16.46 9.67 0.38
C HIS A 157 -16.03 11.03 0.94
N GLU A 158 -14.73 11.23 1.18
CA GLU A 158 -14.22 12.50 1.70
C GLU A 158 -14.39 13.64 0.69
N ALA A 159 -14.27 13.36 -0.62
CA ALA A 159 -14.54 14.34 -1.66
C ALA A 159 -16.01 14.79 -1.67
N ARG A 160 -16.96 13.87 -1.43
CA ARG A 160 -18.38 14.22 -1.27
C ARG A 160 -18.61 15.08 -0.04
N LYS A 161 -18.02 14.69 1.09
CA LYS A 161 -18.11 15.43 2.36
C LYS A 161 -17.53 16.84 2.24
N ALA A 162 -16.45 17.00 1.48
CA ALA A 162 -15.82 18.28 1.18
C ALA A 162 -16.53 19.08 0.07
N GLY A 163 -17.55 18.52 -0.59
CA GLY A 163 -18.30 19.19 -1.64
C GLY A 163 -17.56 19.33 -2.97
N VAL A 164 -16.51 18.54 -3.21
CA VAL A 164 -15.66 18.62 -4.41
C VAL A 164 -15.74 17.42 -5.33
N ARG A 165 -16.53 16.38 -5.00
CA ARG A 165 -16.61 15.12 -5.77
C ARG A 165 -16.83 15.34 -7.27
N ASP A 166 -17.67 16.29 -7.67
CA ASP A 166 -18.01 16.55 -9.07
C ASP A 166 -16.85 17.18 -9.88
N MET A 167 -15.83 17.68 -9.18
CA MET A 167 -14.58 18.22 -9.73
C MET A 167 -13.48 17.16 -9.84
N LEU A 168 -13.74 15.91 -9.45
CA LEU A 168 -12.75 14.83 -9.46
C LEU A 168 -13.12 13.76 -10.49
N ASP A 169 -12.21 13.50 -11.41
CA ASP A 169 -12.26 12.36 -12.31
C ASP A 169 -11.50 11.21 -11.63
N ILE A 170 -12.23 10.28 -11.02
CA ILE A 170 -11.65 9.20 -10.21
C ILE A 170 -11.62 7.91 -11.03
N LYS A 171 -10.44 7.30 -11.14
CA LYS A 171 -10.21 6.08 -11.91
C LYS A 171 -9.44 5.05 -11.12
N TRP A 172 -9.83 3.80 -11.31
CA TRP A 172 -9.15 2.61 -10.80
C TRP A 172 -8.25 2.00 -11.86
N ILE A 173 -7.07 1.53 -11.46
CA ILE A 173 -6.22 0.72 -12.32
C ILE A 173 -5.72 -0.51 -11.57
N SER A 174 -5.90 -1.70 -12.13
CA SER A 174 -5.44 -2.90 -11.44
C SER A 174 -4.97 -4.01 -12.36
N ASN A 175 -4.05 -4.82 -11.82
CA ASN A 175 -3.61 -6.09 -12.40
C ASN A 175 -4.66 -7.22 -12.28
N GLU A 176 -5.80 -6.96 -11.64
CA GLU A 176 -6.93 -7.90 -11.57
C GLU A 176 -7.39 -8.37 -12.96
N ALA A 177 -7.65 -9.66 -13.11
CA ALA A 177 -8.16 -10.22 -14.37
C ALA A 177 -9.61 -9.76 -14.68
N PHE A 178 -10.38 -9.47 -13.64
CA PHE A 178 -11.70 -8.83 -13.70
C PHE A 178 -11.90 -7.97 -12.46
N LEU A 179 -12.73 -6.93 -12.54
CA LEU A 179 -12.98 -6.02 -11.43
C LEU A 179 -13.55 -6.78 -10.21
N GLY A 180 -12.92 -6.67 -9.04
CA GLY A 180 -13.33 -7.39 -7.83
C GLY A 180 -12.77 -8.81 -7.71
N ASP A 181 -11.75 -9.16 -8.49
CA ASP A 181 -10.94 -10.37 -8.31
C ASP A 181 -10.15 -10.32 -6.99
N PHE A 182 -9.67 -9.13 -6.62
CA PHE A 182 -8.86 -8.83 -5.43
C PHE A 182 -7.62 -9.73 -5.25
N GLY A 183 -7.10 -10.33 -6.33
CA GLY A 183 -5.97 -11.25 -6.30
C GLY A 183 -6.29 -12.62 -5.69
N MET A 184 -7.58 -12.97 -5.53
CA MET A 184 -8.05 -14.20 -4.88
C MET A 184 -9.01 -15.03 -5.74
N GLY A 185 -9.23 -14.68 -7.01
CA GLY A 185 -10.22 -15.33 -7.87
C GLY A 185 -11.64 -14.83 -7.63
N GLY A 186 -11.81 -13.69 -6.96
CA GLY A 186 -13.09 -13.17 -6.50
C GLY A 186 -13.66 -13.91 -5.29
N LEU A 187 -14.82 -13.44 -4.82
CA LEU A 187 -15.48 -13.96 -3.62
C LEU A 187 -17.00 -13.90 -3.74
N HIS A 188 -17.70 -14.68 -2.92
CA HIS A 188 -19.16 -14.66 -2.84
C HIS A 188 -19.58 -14.14 -1.45
N MET A 189 -20.38 -13.07 -1.44
CA MET A 189 -20.87 -12.43 -0.22
C MET A 189 -22.37 -12.64 -0.08
N LYS A 190 -22.85 -12.71 1.16
CA LYS A 190 -24.28 -12.73 1.44
C LYS A 190 -24.80 -11.31 1.61
N VAL A 191 -25.54 -10.80 0.63
CA VAL A 191 -26.14 -9.45 0.65
C VAL A 191 -27.64 -9.59 0.46
N GLY A 192 -28.43 -9.02 1.39
CA GLY A 192 -29.90 -9.06 1.30
C GLY A 192 -30.50 -10.47 1.26
N GLY A 193 -29.80 -11.48 1.76
CA GLY A 193 -30.23 -12.89 1.73
C GLY A 193 -29.74 -13.70 0.52
N TYR A 194 -29.11 -13.05 -0.47
CA TYR A 194 -28.60 -13.69 -1.69
C TYR A 194 -27.08 -13.79 -1.70
N ALA A 195 -26.55 -14.79 -2.41
CA ALA A 195 -25.13 -14.86 -2.72
C ALA A 195 -24.82 -13.94 -3.92
N VAL A 196 -23.93 -12.98 -3.73
CA VAL A 196 -23.51 -11.99 -4.73
C VAL A 196 -22.02 -12.15 -4.96
N SER A 197 -21.59 -12.22 -6.23
CA SER A 197 -20.16 -12.26 -6.56
C SER A 197 -19.52 -10.89 -6.34
N SER A 198 -18.24 -10.87 -5.96
CA SER A 198 -17.47 -9.65 -5.83
C SER A 198 -17.39 -8.86 -7.12
N LYS A 199 -17.41 -9.53 -8.27
CA LYS A 199 -17.50 -8.89 -9.57
C LYS A 199 -18.75 -8.02 -9.71
N LEU A 200 -19.93 -8.61 -9.47
CA LEU A 200 -21.19 -7.87 -9.58
C LEU A 200 -21.24 -6.74 -8.55
N PHE A 201 -20.76 -7.01 -7.33
CA PHE A 201 -20.66 -6.00 -6.29
C PHE A 201 -19.77 -4.82 -6.69
N ALA A 202 -18.55 -5.09 -7.18
CA ALA A 202 -17.59 -4.07 -7.55
C ALA A 202 -18.08 -3.28 -8.78
N GLU A 203 -18.52 -3.93 -9.85
CA GLU A 203 -19.07 -3.24 -11.03
C GLU A 203 -20.24 -2.32 -10.67
N SER A 204 -21.15 -2.78 -9.80
CA SER A 204 -22.27 -1.96 -9.34
C SER A 204 -21.81 -0.75 -8.52
N LEU A 205 -20.88 -0.96 -7.57
CA LEU A 205 -20.38 0.11 -6.71
C LEU A 205 -19.60 1.17 -7.51
N TYR A 206 -18.74 0.74 -8.43
CA TYR A 206 -17.95 1.65 -9.26
C TYR A 206 -18.84 2.48 -10.18
N ALA A 207 -19.83 1.86 -10.81
CA ALA A 207 -20.81 2.55 -11.64
C ALA A 207 -21.66 3.54 -10.82
N GLU A 208 -22.20 3.12 -9.65
CA GLU A 208 -22.98 3.98 -8.75
C GLU A 208 -22.17 5.21 -8.30
N ARG A 209 -20.87 5.02 -8.05
CA ARG A 209 -19.96 6.05 -7.55
C ARG A 209 -19.24 6.82 -8.65
N ASN A 210 -19.55 6.56 -9.93
CA ASN A 210 -18.92 7.17 -11.09
C ASN A 210 -17.38 7.08 -11.03
N VAL A 211 -16.88 5.88 -10.77
CA VAL A 211 -15.45 5.54 -10.77
C VAL A 211 -15.20 4.69 -12.01
N GLU A 212 -14.38 5.19 -12.93
CA GLU A 212 -13.95 4.42 -14.11
C GLU A 212 -12.88 3.40 -13.72
N TRP A 213 -12.64 2.37 -14.55
CA TRP A 213 -11.61 1.37 -14.25
C TRP A 213 -10.86 0.86 -15.48
N ILE A 214 -9.61 0.48 -15.23
CA ILE A 214 -8.72 -0.24 -16.13
C ILE A 214 -8.31 -1.54 -15.40
N ILE A 215 -8.55 -2.69 -16.03
CA ILE A 215 -8.28 -4.02 -15.46
C ILE A 215 -7.30 -4.78 -16.35
N GLY A 216 -6.63 -5.79 -15.79
CA GLY A 216 -5.59 -6.54 -16.47
C GLY A 216 -4.36 -5.68 -16.80
N ALA A 217 -4.13 -4.60 -16.04
CA ALA A 217 -3.08 -3.63 -16.30
C ALA A 217 -1.84 -3.89 -15.44
N HIS A 218 -0.70 -3.99 -16.12
CA HIS A 218 0.62 -3.93 -15.52
C HIS A 218 1.18 -2.51 -15.75
N VAL A 219 1.22 -1.68 -14.70
CA VAL A 219 1.93 -0.40 -14.76
C VAL A 219 3.44 -0.68 -14.85
N ASN A 220 4.06 -0.25 -15.93
CA ASN A 220 5.48 -0.50 -16.22
C ASN A 220 6.36 0.74 -16.07
N LYS A 221 5.79 1.94 -16.14
CA LYS A 221 6.50 3.21 -15.92
C LYS A 221 5.60 4.28 -15.32
N VAL A 222 6.17 5.10 -14.43
CA VAL A 222 5.53 6.25 -13.80
C VAL A 222 6.39 7.50 -14.04
N GLU A 223 5.77 8.53 -14.59
CA GLU A 223 6.33 9.85 -14.81
C GLU A 223 5.57 10.89 -13.98
N GLU A 224 6.02 12.14 -14.02
CA GLU A 224 5.29 13.24 -13.40
C GLU A 224 3.93 13.43 -14.10
N GLY A 225 2.84 13.16 -13.36
CA GLY A 225 1.47 13.33 -13.83
C GLY A 225 0.98 12.29 -14.84
N LYS A 226 1.71 11.19 -15.05
CA LYS A 226 1.34 10.15 -16.02
C LYS A 226 1.90 8.77 -15.68
N ILE A 227 1.13 7.72 -15.98
CA ILE A 227 1.59 6.34 -16.00
C ILE A 227 1.55 5.73 -17.41
N HIS A 228 2.36 4.69 -17.61
CA HIS A 228 2.31 3.78 -18.74
C HIS A 228 1.96 2.39 -18.24
N TYR A 229 1.10 1.69 -18.96
CA TYR A 229 0.69 0.34 -18.60
C TYR A 229 0.56 -0.56 -19.83
N GLU A 230 0.76 -1.86 -19.61
CA GLU A 230 0.52 -2.93 -20.55
C GLU A 230 -0.72 -3.73 -20.11
N LEU A 231 -1.64 -3.99 -21.03
CA LEU A 231 -2.81 -4.84 -20.79
C LEU A 231 -2.49 -6.31 -21.06
N LEU A 232 -3.34 -7.22 -20.58
CA LEU A 232 -3.19 -8.67 -20.80
C LEU A 232 -3.11 -9.10 -22.28
N ASP A 233 -3.62 -8.29 -23.21
CA ASP A 233 -3.53 -8.54 -24.65
C ASP A 233 -2.24 -7.97 -25.29
N GLY A 234 -1.36 -7.40 -24.49
CA GLY A 234 -0.10 -6.77 -24.91
C GLY A 234 -0.25 -5.34 -25.44
N SER A 235 -1.47 -4.78 -25.45
CA SER A 235 -1.66 -3.38 -25.82
C SER A 235 -1.12 -2.44 -24.75
N MET A 236 -0.50 -1.34 -25.19
CA MET A 236 0.07 -0.32 -24.32
C MET A 236 -0.92 0.86 -24.20
N GLY A 237 -1.00 1.42 -23.00
CA GLY A 237 -1.81 2.59 -22.70
C GLY A 237 -1.10 3.60 -21.81
N GLU A 238 -1.63 4.81 -21.78
CA GLU A 238 -1.19 5.90 -20.92
C GLU A 238 -2.40 6.44 -20.15
N GLU A 239 -2.20 6.82 -18.89
CA GLU A 239 -3.21 7.52 -18.09
C GLU A 239 -2.57 8.69 -17.35
N GLU A 240 -3.17 9.87 -17.50
CA GLU A 240 -2.73 11.09 -16.82
C GLU A 240 -3.42 11.23 -15.45
N PHE A 241 -2.71 11.81 -14.48
CA PHE A 241 -3.22 12.03 -13.14
C PHE A 241 -2.68 13.33 -12.54
N ASP A 242 -3.45 13.96 -11.66
CA ASP A 242 -2.97 15.00 -10.74
C ASP A 242 -2.57 14.40 -9.39
N PHE A 243 -3.15 13.24 -9.04
CA PHE A 243 -2.81 12.46 -7.86
C PHE A 243 -2.92 10.96 -8.17
N ALA A 244 -1.88 10.21 -7.80
CA ALA A 244 -1.88 8.76 -7.94
C ALA A 244 -1.44 8.04 -6.66
N MET A 245 -2.21 7.03 -6.24
CA MET A 245 -1.81 6.08 -5.19
C MET A 245 -1.64 4.69 -5.80
N LEU A 246 -0.42 4.15 -5.76
CA LEU A 246 0.00 2.92 -6.43
C LEU A 246 0.82 1.97 -5.54
#